data_AF-A0A7Y7IW14-F1
#
_entry.id   AF-A0A7Y7IW14-F1
#
_cell.length_a   1.000
_cell.length_b   1.000
_cell.length_c   1.000
_cell.angle_alpha   90.00
_cell.angle_beta   90.00
_cell.angle_gamma   90.00
#
_symmetry.space_group_name_H-M   'P 1'
#
loop_
_entity.id
_entity.type
_entity.pdbx_description
1 polymer ?
#
loop_
_entity_poly.entity_id
_entity_poly.type
_entity_poly.pdbx_seq_one_letter_code
_entity_poly.pdbx_strand_id
1 'polypeptide(L)'
;LLDQTVPAMAQPARKGDWWLRLGTEARGQDVVPTYSVMMPDGRVRSAEAGDPIPATVWAVGAPATLRRAAEQAAPGIAAALTGIQAAQMAQDPRSLKHRAARIYFAGVHGAPGDGDSALGQAFIRALGDAENAVQASPRDADFTVSCAVSVSDVPPGASGQKQQHMQLVWRVVDQAGKEAGAATQLHDIDAHALDGHWGEVAMVAAQEAAGGVRQVVSRYSGRNNVPLPMPAGGAANGSGMPVADLQQ
;
A
#
# COMPACT_ATOMS: atom_id res chain seq x y z
N LEU A 1 2.24 -7.63 -12.43
CA LEU A 1 3.13 -8.46 -11.57
C LEU A 1 3.95 -7.64 -10.56
N LEU A 2 4.08 -6.31 -10.69
CA LEU A 2 4.82 -5.48 -9.74
C LEU A 2 4.02 -5.03 -8.49
N ASP A 3 2.70 -5.23 -8.46
CA ASP A 3 1.82 -4.70 -7.39
C ASP A 3 1.64 -5.60 -6.16
N GLN A 4 2.38 -6.70 -6.02
CA GLN A 4 2.15 -7.68 -4.94
C GLN A 4 3.43 -8.16 -4.23
N THR A 5 4.50 -7.37 -4.30
CA THR A 5 5.75 -7.71 -3.60
C THR A 5 5.67 -7.24 -2.15
N VAL A 6 5.26 -8.13 -1.24
CA VAL A 6 5.48 -7.91 0.19
C VAL A 6 6.95 -8.24 0.48
N PRO A 7 7.76 -7.32 1.01
CA PRO A 7 9.14 -7.61 1.39
C PRO A 7 9.14 -8.72 2.44
N ALA A 8 9.67 -9.90 2.09
CA ALA A 8 9.81 -11.03 2.98
C ALA A 8 11.30 -11.31 3.20
N MET A 9 11.69 -11.50 4.47
CA MET A 9 13.02 -11.98 4.82
C MET A 9 12.95 -13.46 5.18
N ALA A 10 13.64 -14.31 4.43
CA ALA A 10 13.81 -15.72 4.79
C ALA A 10 14.85 -15.84 5.93
N GLN A 11 14.43 -15.57 7.15
CA GLN A 11 15.25 -15.68 8.37
C GLN A 11 14.45 -16.36 9.48
N PRO A 12 15.12 -16.93 10.51
CA PRO A 12 14.44 -17.39 11.71
C PRO A 12 13.60 -16.26 12.33
N ALA A 13 12.36 -16.57 12.72
CA ALA A 13 11.46 -15.60 13.34
C ALA A 13 12.05 -15.10 14.67
N ARG A 14 12.08 -13.78 14.87
CA ARG A 14 12.52 -13.17 16.14
C ARG A 14 11.31 -12.94 17.03
N LYS A 15 11.57 -12.77 18.33
CA LYS A 15 10.53 -12.40 19.28
C LYS A 15 9.93 -11.06 18.88
N GLY A 16 8.62 -11.02 18.62
CA GLY A 16 7.94 -9.82 18.12
C GLY A 16 7.60 -9.87 16.63
N ASP A 17 8.18 -10.80 15.87
CA ASP A 17 7.97 -10.87 14.43
C ASP A 17 6.66 -11.57 14.08
N TRP A 18 5.98 -11.03 13.09
CA TRP A 18 5.02 -11.80 12.30
C TRP A 18 5.78 -12.68 11.32
N TRP A 19 5.36 -13.92 11.14
CA TRP A 19 6.04 -14.85 10.24
C TRP A 19 5.05 -15.74 9.51
N LEU A 20 5.43 -16.19 8.32
CA LEU A 20 4.65 -17.12 7.51
C LEU A 20 5.14 -18.54 7.79
N ARG A 21 4.27 -19.40 8.32
CA ARG A 21 4.51 -20.83 8.43
C ARG A 21 4.05 -21.52 7.15
N LEU A 22 5.00 -22.11 6.45
CA LEU A 22 4.76 -23.00 5.33
C LEU A 22 4.68 -24.43 5.83
N GLY A 23 3.71 -25.18 5.34
CA GLY A 23 3.55 -26.60 5.64
C GLY A 23 2.91 -27.31 4.46
N THR A 24 2.69 -28.60 4.63
CA THR A 24 1.96 -29.41 3.67
C THR A 24 1.09 -30.41 4.41
N GLU A 25 -0.04 -30.75 3.81
CA GLU A 25 -0.91 -31.82 4.25
C GLU A 25 -1.04 -32.86 3.12
N ALA A 26 -0.83 -34.14 3.45
CA ALA A 26 -1.09 -35.20 2.49
C ALA A 26 -2.60 -35.48 2.44
N ARG A 27 -3.21 -35.36 1.27
CA ARG A 27 -4.62 -35.64 1.03
C ARG A 27 -4.75 -36.64 -0.11
N GLY A 28 -4.83 -37.92 0.25
CA GLY A 28 -4.90 -39.00 -0.74
C GLY A 28 -3.62 -39.08 -1.58
N GLN A 29 -3.75 -38.91 -2.90
CA GLN A 29 -2.63 -38.91 -3.83
C GLN A 29 -1.99 -37.53 -4.03
N ASP A 30 -2.53 -36.50 -3.37
CA ASP A 30 -2.06 -35.13 -3.50
C ASP A 30 -1.39 -34.65 -2.21
N VAL A 31 -0.49 -33.69 -2.37
CA VAL A 31 0.07 -32.86 -1.31
C VAL A 31 -0.54 -31.47 -1.47
N VAL A 32 -1.17 -31.00 -0.40
CA VAL A 32 -1.78 -29.67 -0.34
C VAL A 32 -0.85 -28.76 0.47
N PRO A 33 -0.23 -27.73 -0.14
CA PRO A 33 0.54 -26.74 0.60
C PRO A 33 -0.37 -25.96 1.55
N THR A 34 0.12 -25.64 2.74
CA THR A 34 -0.60 -24.84 3.73
C THR A 34 0.23 -23.63 4.11
N TYR A 35 -0.42 -22.47 4.16
CA TYR A 35 0.18 -21.18 4.44
C TYR A 35 -0.51 -20.58 5.66
N SER A 36 0.19 -20.47 6.78
CA SER A 36 -0.35 -19.87 8.01
C SER A 36 0.40 -18.60 8.37
N VAL A 37 -0.32 -17.49 8.50
CA VAL A 37 0.25 -16.25 9.06
C VAL A 37 0.24 -16.36 10.58
N MET A 38 1.42 -16.29 11.18
CA MET A 38 1.66 -16.44 12.61
C MET A 38 1.83 -15.08 13.28
N MET A 39 1.16 -14.91 14.42
CA MET A 39 1.30 -13.74 15.29
C MET A 39 2.63 -13.80 16.07
N PRO A 40 3.11 -12.66 16.60
CA PRO A 40 4.29 -12.60 17.46
C PRO A 40 4.23 -13.47 18.71
N ASP A 41 3.01 -13.80 19.18
CA ASP A 41 2.76 -14.69 20.31
C ASP A 41 2.69 -16.18 19.91
N GLY A 42 2.90 -16.50 18.64
CA GLY A 42 2.89 -17.86 18.10
C GLY A 42 1.51 -18.40 17.73
N ARG A 43 0.43 -17.63 17.85
CA ARG A 43 -0.90 -18.06 17.43
C ARG A 43 -1.10 -17.90 15.92
N VAL A 44 -1.93 -18.75 15.32
CA VAL A 44 -2.34 -18.62 13.92
C VAL A 44 -3.35 -17.48 13.80
N ARG A 45 -3.09 -16.53 12.89
CA ARG A 45 -4.01 -15.43 12.56
C ARG A 45 -4.86 -15.70 11.34
N SER A 46 -4.25 -16.33 10.33
CA SER A 46 -4.91 -16.78 9.11
C SER A 46 -4.25 -18.07 8.66
N ALA A 47 -5.02 -18.98 8.09
CA ALA A 47 -4.51 -20.19 7.45
C ALA A 47 -5.25 -20.41 6.15
N GLU A 48 -4.49 -20.68 5.09
CA GLU A 48 -5.00 -20.93 3.76
C GLU A 48 -4.33 -22.18 3.19
N ALA A 49 -5.10 -22.98 2.46
CA ALA A 49 -4.59 -24.12 1.71
C ALA A 49 -4.38 -23.69 0.26
N GLY A 50 -3.24 -24.06 -0.32
CA GLY A 50 -3.01 -23.95 -1.75
C GLY A 50 -3.74 -25.04 -2.54
N ASP A 51 -3.58 -25.00 -3.85
CA ASP A 51 -4.13 -26.03 -4.71
C ASP A 51 -3.46 -27.39 -4.46
N PRO A 52 -4.20 -28.52 -4.56
CA PRO A 52 -3.61 -29.85 -4.49
C PRO A 52 -2.58 -30.07 -5.59
N ILE A 53 -1.40 -30.57 -5.21
CA ILE A 53 -0.32 -30.94 -6.12
C ILE A 53 -0.12 -32.44 -6.05
N PRO A 54 -0.13 -33.19 -7.16
CA PRO A 54 0.10 -34.63 -7.13
C PRO A 54 1.38 -34.99 -6.36
N ALA A 55 1.31 -35.95 -5.45
CA ALA A 55 2.41 -36.28 -4.54
C ALA A 55 3.70 -36.68 -5.29
N THR A 56 3.55 -37.32 -6.44
CA THR A 56 4.67 -37.65 -7.33
C THR A 56 5.36 -36.42 -7.89
N VAL A 57 4.59 -35.37 -8.23
CA VAL A 57 5.10 -34.09 -8.73
C VAL A 57 5.69 -33.26 -7.60
N TRP A 58 5.07 -33.27 -6.42
CA TRP A 58 5.58 -32.60 -5.22
C TRP A 58 6.92 -33.18 -4.77
N ALA A 59 7.05 -34.51 -4.73
CA ALA A 59 8.26 -35.21 -4.32
C ALA A 59 9.48 -34.91 -5.20
N VAL A 60 9.26 -34.59 -6.48
CA VAL A 60 10.34 -34.17 -7.39
C VAL A 60 10.93 -32.81 -7.00
N GLY A 61 10.14 -31.93 -6.35
CA GLY A 61 10.62 -30.63 -5.89
C GLY A 61 11.08 -29.69 -7.01
N ALA A 62 10.55 -29.85 -8.23
CA ALA A 62 10.97 -29.05 -9.38
C ALA A 62 10.73 -27.55 -9.12
N PRO A 63 11.70 -26.66 -9.42
CA PRO A 63 11.56 -25.22 -9.17
C PRO A 63 10.32 -24.59 -9.80
N ALA A 64 9.92 -25.06 -10.99
CA ALA A 64 8.73 -24.59 -11.67
C ALA A 64 7.43 -24.90 -10.91
N THR A 65 7.34 -26.07 -10.29
CA THR A 65 6.18 -26.49 -9.48
C THR A 65 6.08 -25.64 -8.22
N LEU A 66 7.19 -25.46 -7.51
CA LEU A 66 7.23 -24.63 -6.30
C LEU A 66 6.90 -23.16 -6.60
N ARG A 67 7.41 -22.63 -7.72
CA ARG A 67 7.08 -21.28 -8.19
C ARG A 67 5.59 -21.12 -8.48
N ARG A 68 4.98 -22.07 -9.20
CA ARG A 68 3.54 -22.02 -9.49
C ARG A 68 2.72 -22.06 -8.20
N ALA A 69 3.06 -22.93 -7.26
CA ALA A 69 2.38 -23.00 -5.97
C ALA A 69 2.47 -21.67 -5.20
N ALA A 70 3.65 -21.02 -5.22
CA ALA A 70 3.84 -19.72 -4.61
C ALA A 70 3.05 -18.61 -5.33
N GLU A 71 3.05 -18.57 -6.67
CA GLU A 71 2.29 -17.61 -7.48
C GLU A 71 0.78 -17.73 -7.22
N GLN A 72 0.27 -18.94 -7.01
CA GLN A 72 -1.14 -19.19 -6.68
C GLN A 72 -1.50 -18.73 -5.25
N ALA A 73 -0.62 -18.96 -4.27
CA ALA A 73 -0.88 -18.60 -2.88
C ALA A 73 -0.67 -17.11 -2.58
N ALA A 74 0.15 -16.41 -3.38
CA ALA A 74 0.54 -15.03 -3.10
C ALA A 74 -0.64 -14.05 -2.94
N PRO A 75 -1.69 -14.05 -3.78
CA PRO A 75 -2.82 -13.12 -3.63
C PRO A 75 -3.59 -13.31 -2.31
N GLY A 76 -3.83 -14.56 -1.90
CA GLY A 76 -4.53 -14.88 -0.66
C GLY A 76 -3.74 -14.49 0.59
N ILE A 77 -2.43 -14.78 0.60
CA ILE A 77 -1.51 -14.36 1.66
C ILE A 77 -1.45 -12.82 1.76
N ALA A 78 -1.34 -12.13 0.62
CA ALA A 78 -1.33 -10.67 0.60
C ALA A 78 -2.64 -10.09 1.15
N ALA A 79 -3.80 -10.62 0.73
CA ALA A 79 -5.10 -10.23 1.25
C ALA A 79 -5.24 -10.47 2.76
N ALA A 80 -4.75 -11.61 3.25
CA ALA A 80 -4.72 -11.91 4.68
C ALA A 80 -3.86 -10.89 5.45
N LEU A 81 -2.63 -10.61 5.01
CA LEU A 81 -1.75 -9.61 5.64
C LEU A 81 -2.38 -8.22 5.65
N THR A 82 -2.97 -7.78 4.54
CA THR A 82 -3.71 -6.51 4.45
C THR A 82 -4.87 -6.46 5.44
N GLY A 83 -5.65 -7.55 5.56
CA GLY A 83 -6.76 -7.61 6.51
C GLY A 83 -6.32 -7.69 7.98
N ILE A 84 -5.14 -8.25 8.27
CA ILE A 84 -4.53 -8.22 9.61
C ILE A 84 -4.17 -6.79 10.00
N GLN A 85 -3.45 -6.08 9.13
CA GLN A 85 -3.09 -4.68 9.34
C GLN A 85 -4.34 -3.83 9.54
N ALA A 86 -5.37 -4.03 8.72
CA ALA A 86 -6.64 -3.33 8.84
C ALA A 86 -7.35 -3.58 10.17
N ALA A 87 -7.28 -4.80 10.71
CA ALA A 87 -7.83 -5.15 12.02
C ALA A 87 -7.06 -4.49 13.17
N GLN A 88 -5.72 -4.44 13.10
CA GLN A 88 -4.90 -3.73 14.08
C GLN A 88 -5.20 -2.22 14.07
N MET A 89 -5.23 -1.62 12.88
CA MET A 89 -5.58 -0.20 12.73
C MET A 89 -7.00 0.09 13.23
N ALA A 90 -7.96 -0.83 13.01
CA ALA A 90 -9.31 -0.67 13.54
C ALA A 90 -9.36 -0.70 15.09
N GLN A 91 -8.45 -1.42 15.74
CA GLN A 91 -8.39 -1.52 17.20
C GLN A 91 -7.63 -0.36 17.85
N ASP A 92 -6.72 0.30 17.14
CA ASP A 92 -6.00 1.48 17.63
C ASP A 92 -6.80 2.77 17.39
N PRO A 93 -7.34 3.43 18.45
CA PRO A 93 -8.11 4.66 18.31
C PRO A 93 -7.34 5.85 17.70
N ARG A 94 -6.01 5.81 17.71
CA ARG A 94 -5.15 6.86 17.12
C ARG A 94 -4.74 6.59 15.69
N SER A 95 -5.11 5.43 15.14
CA SER A 95 -4.74 5.05 13.78
C SER A 95 -5.38 5.98 12.75
N LEU A 96 -4.78 6.03 11.56
CA LEU A 96 -5.34 6.77 10.42
C LEU A 96 -6.73 6.28 10.01
N LYS A 97 -7.19 5.11 10.48
CA LYS A 97 -8.55 4.63 10.20
C LYS A 97 -9.63 5.46 10.90
N HIS A 98 -9.33 6.06 12.04
CA HIS A 98 -10.31 6.75 12.89
C HIS A 98 -10.15 8.28 12.92
N ARG A 99 -9.18 8.82 12.18
CA ARG A 99 -8.94 10.26 12.09
C ARG A 99 -8.46 10.67 10.71
N ALA A 100 -8.57 11.95 10.40
CA ALA A 100 -7.94 12.53 9.23
C ALA A 100 -6.41 12.34 9.27
N ALA A 101 -5.82 12.11 8.10
CA ALA A 101 -4.37 12.13 7.93
C ALA A 101 -3.88 13.57 8.02
N ARG A 102 -2.84 13.80 8.81
CA ARG A 102 -2.19 15.10 8.93
C ARG A 102 -1.09 15.18 7.88
N ILE A 103 -1.26 16.06 6.91
CA ILE A 103 -0.35 16.17 5.77
C ILE A 103 0.35 17.52 5.85
N TYR A 104 1.67 17.51 5.90
CA TYR A 104 2.46 18.72 5.73
C TYR A 104 2.85 18.88 4.25
N PHE A 105 2.68 20.07 3.70
CA PHE A 105 3.12 20.39 2.35
C PHE A 105 4.39 21.23 2.43
N ALA A 106 5.50 20.66 1.96
CA ALA A 106 6.83 21.28 2.00
C ALA A 106 7.04 22.33 0.89
N GLY A 107 6.09 22.46 -0.04
CA GLY A 107 6.14 23.43 -1.13
C GLY A 107 6.40 22.83 -2.50
N VAL A 108 6.50 23.73 -3.47
CA VAL A 108 6.89 23.46 -4.87
C VAL A 108 8.25 24.09 -5.10
N HIS A 109 9.08 23.45 -5.91
CA HIS A 109 10.37 23.96 -6.32
C HIS A 109 10.58 23.79 -7.83
N GLY A 110 11.11 24.83 -8.48
CA GLY A 110 11.64 24.78 -9.84
C GLY A 110 10.65 25.19 -10.92
N ALA A 111 9.45 25.64 -10.54
CA ALA A 111 8.48 26.12 -11.49
C ALA A 111 8.87 27.52 -12.02
N PRO A 112 8.76 27.78 -13.33
CA PRO A 112 8.96 29.11 -13.89
C PRO A 112 7.93 30.13 -13.39
N GLY A 113 8.26 31.42 -13.56
CA GLY A 113 7.35 32.52 -13.21
C GLY A 113 6.94 32.53 -11.74
N ASP A 114 5.64 32.64 -11.48
CA ASP A 114 5.05 32.57 -10.14
C ASP A 114 4.68 31.13 -9.70
N GLY A 115 5.07 30.11 -10.49
CA GLY A 115 4.56 28.76 -10.40
C GLY A 115 4.75 28.09 -9.04
N ASP A 116 5.89 28.29 -8.37
CA ASP A 116 6.15 27.67 -7.07
C ASP A 116 5.09 28.10 -6.04
N SER A 117 4.73 29.39 -6.07
CA SER A 117 3.72 29.97 -5.18
C SER A 117 2.30 29.65 -5.64
N ALA A 118 2.00 29.84 -6.93
CA ALA A 118 0.67 29.64 -7.49
C ALA A 118 0.21 28.18 -7.36
N LEU A 119 1.07 27.23 -7.74
CA LEU A 119 0.80 25.80 -7.65
C LEU A 119 0.73 25.34 -6.19
N GLY A 120 1.62 25.84 -5.33
CA GLY A 120 1.62 25.47 -3.92
C GLY A 120 0.33 25.90 -3.20
N GLN A 121 -0.13 27.13 -3.44
CA GLN A 121 -1.40 27.62 -2.87
C GLN A 121 -2.61 26.87 -3.43
N ALA A 122 -2.62 26.60 -4.74
CA ALA A 122 -3.69 25.83 -5.36
C ALA A 122 -3.76 24.40 -4.80
N PHE A 123 -2.60 23.76 -4.61
CA PHE A 123 -2.50 22.40 -4.07
C PHE A 123 -2.99 22.30 -2.62
N ILE A 124 -2.60 23.23 -1.74
CA ILE A 124 -3.10 23.26 -0.36
C ILE A 124 -4.63 23.34 -0.33
N ARG A 125 -5.24 24.20 -1.18
CA ARG A 125 -6.69 24.32 -1.29
C ARG A 125 -7.35 23.05 -1.83
N ALA A 126 -6.73 22.42 -2.83
CA ALA A 126 -7.27 21.23 -3.48
C ALA A 126 -7.14 19.97 -2.62
N LEU A 127 -6.10 19.86 -1.79
CA LEU A 127 -5.78 18.64 -1.02
C LEU A 127 -6.70 18.45 0.20
N GLY A 128 -7.04 19.52 0.90
CA GLY A 128 -7.84 19.45 2.13
C GLY A 128 -9.23 18.83 1.91
N ASP A 129 -9.59 17.86 2.75
CA ASP A 129 -10.95 17.29 2.84
C ASP A 129 -11.20 16.69 4.24
N ALA A 130 -12.31 15.96 4.42
CA ALA A 130 -12.67 15.34 5.70
C ALA A 130 -11.67 14.27 6.18
N GLU A 131 -10.91 13.64 5.27
CA GLU A 131 -9.97 12.56 5.56
C GLU A 131 -8.50 13.01 5.53
N ASN A 132 -8.23 14.22 5.04
CA ASN A 132 -6.89 14.76 4.78
C ASN A 132 -6.80 16.22 5.27
N ALA A 133 -6.16 16.41 6.42
CA ALA A 133 -5.98 17.71 7.06
C ALA A 133 -4.58 18.28 6.75
N VAL A 134 -4.51 19.37 6.00
CA VAL A 134 -3.26 20.07 5.71
C VAL A 134 -2.75 20.82 6.95
N GLN A 135 -1.49 20.61 7.31
CA GLN A 135 -0.82 21.22 8.45
C GLN A 135 0.13 22.33 8.00
N ALA A 136 0.26 23.37 8.82
CA ALA A 136 1.23 24.45 8.61
C ALA A 136 2.66 24.08 9.04
N SER A 137 2.84 22.95 9.75
CA SER A 137 4.12 22.51 10.29
C SER A 137 4.35 21.03 9.98
N PRO A 138 5.60 20.61 9.74
CA PRO A 138 5.94 19.19 9.62
C PRO A 138 5.81 18.44 10.94
N ARG A 139 5.71 19.16 12.07
CA ARG A 139 5.58 18.55 13.40
C ARG A 139 4.27 17.77 13.49
N ASP A 140 4.38 16.50 13.88
CA ASP A 140 3.26 15.56 14.00
C ASP A 140 2.50 15.28 12.69
N ALA A 141 3.10 15.60 11.53
CA ALA A 141 2.56 15.20 10.24
C ALA A 141 2.75 13.70 10.03
N ASP A 142 1.71 13.03 9.56
CA ASP A 142 1.76 11.61 9.17
C ASP A 142 2.45 11.45 7.81
N PHE A 143 2.28 12.46 6.95
CA PHE A 143 2.89 12.51 5.62
C PHE A 143 3.46 13.89 5.32
N THR A 144 4.55 13.92 4.58
CA THR A 144 5.09 15.13 3.95
C THR A 144 4.98 15.02 2.44
N VAL A 145 4.46 16.07 1.80
CA VAL A 145 4.33 16.16 0.35
C VAL A 145 5.21 17.29 -0.18
N SER A 146 5.95 17.05 -1.26
CA SER A 146 6.71 18.08 -1.98
C SER A 146 6.53 17.93 -3.49
N CYS A 147 6.66 19.03 -4.23
CA CYS A 147 6.65 19.00 -5.69
C CYS A 147 7.99 19.53 -6.25
N ALA A 148 8.54 18.82 -7.22
CA ALA A 148 9.63 19.30 -8.05
C ALA A 148 9.13 19.50 -9.48
N VAL A 149 9.42 20.65 -10.07
CA VAL A 149 9.03 21.00 -11.43
C VAL A 149 10.30 21.13 -12.27
N SER A 150 10.27 20.56 -13.47
CA SER A 150 11.32 20.69 -14.46
C SER A 150 10.74 21.01 -15.82
N VAL A 151 11.37 21.94 -16.53
CA VAL A 151 11.01 22.33 -17.89
C VAL A 151 12.20 22.11 -18.81
N SER A 152 11.96 21.52 -19.97
CA SER A 152 12.98 21.32 -21.01
C SER A 152 12.42 21.63 -22.39
N ASP A 153 13.23 22.25 -23.25
CA ASP A 153 12.82 22.49 -24.63
C ASP A 153 12.68 21.16 -25.39
N VAL A 154 11.64 21.07 -26.24
CA VAL A 154 11.43 19.93 -27.14
C VAL A 154 11.33 20.40 -28.59
N PRO A 155 11.56 19.51 -29.58
CA PRO A 155 11.44 19.88 -30.98
C PRO A 155 10.07 20.51 -31.28
N PRO A 156 10.00 21.47 -32.22
CA PRO A 156 8.74 22.10 -32.60
C PRO A 156 7.68 21.06 -32.99
N GLY A 157 6.44 21.25 -32.52
CA GLY A 157 5.31 20.41 -32.89
C GLY A 157 4.88 20.60 -34.34
N ALA A 158 3.83 19.90 -34.77
CA ALA A 158 3.31 19.96 -36.15
C ALA A 158 2.90 21.38 -36.62
N SER A 159 2.66 22.30 -35.68
CA SER A 159 2.37 23.72 -35.94
C SER A 159 3.61 24.60 -36.18
N GLY A 160 4.83 24.05 -36.03
CA GLY A 160 6.09 24.78 -36.15
C GLY A 160 6.41 25.70 -34.96
N GLN A 161 5.55 25.76 -33.95
CA GLN A 161 5.78 26.53 -32.73
C GLN A 161 6.79 25.83 -31.83
N LYS A 162 7.65 26.62 -31.16
CA LYS A 162 8.55 26.09 -30.12
C LYS A 162 7.73 25.55 -28.96
N GLN A 163 8.08 24.36 -28.49
CA GLN A 163 7.38 23.66 -27.42
C GLN A 163 8.34 23.39 -26.26
N GLN A 164 7.80 23.27 -25.06
CA GLN A 164 8.49 22.88 -23.85
C GLN A 164 7.77 21.71 -23.19
N HIS A 165 8.55 20.75 -22.71
CA HIS A 165 8.08 19.65 -21.90
C HIS A 165 8.21 20.03 -20.43
N MET A 166 7.08 20.08 -19.74
CA MET A 166 6.99 20.36 -18.31
C MET A 166 6.64 19.08 -17.56
N GLN A 167 7.45 18.75 -16.56
CA GLN A 167 7.26 17.61 -15.67
C GLN A 167 7.10 18.09 -14.23
N LEU A 168 6.05 17.63 -13.55
CA LEU A 168 5.82 17.84 -12.12
C LEU A 168 5.91 16.49 -11.42
N VAL A 169 6.80 16.38 -10.43
CA VAL A 169 6.96 15.18 -9.61
C VAL A 169 6.52 15.49 -8.19
N TRP A 170 5.38 14.95 -7.80
CA TRP A 170 4.83 15.02 -6.46
C TRP A 170 5.30 13.82 -5.67
N ARG A 171 6.04 14.06 -4.59
CA ARG A 171 6.55 13.01 -3.71
C ARG A 171 5.80 13.02 -2.39
N VAL A 172 5.39 11.85 -1.92
CA VAL A 172 4.77 11.64 -0.61
C VAL A 172 5.69 10.75 0.21
N VAL A 173 6.11 11.22 1.38
CA VAL A 173 6.90 10.45 2.34
C VAL A 173 6.14 10.31 3.65
N ASP A 174 6.32 9.19 4.33
CA ASP A 174 5.78 8.98 5.68
C ASP A 174 6.58 9.72 6.76
N GLN A 175 6.12 9.63 8.01
CA GLN A 175 6.78 10.25 9.16
C GLN A 175 8.24 9.78 9.37
N ALA A 176 8.62 8.60 8.89
CA ALA A 176 9.99 8.08 8.95
C ALA A 176 10.85 8.54 7.76
N GLY A 177 10.29 9.31 6.84
CA GLY A 177 10.96 9.75 5.61
C GLY A 177 11.03 8.68 4.53
N LYS A 178 10.32 7.56 4.70
CA LYS A 178 10.22 6.51 3.66
C LYS A 178 9.20 6.95 2.62
N GLU A 179 9.50 6.69 1.36
CA GLU A 179 8.59 7.01 0.27
C GLU A 179 7.30 6.20 0.39
N ALA A 180 6.18 6.91 0.51
CA ALA A 180 4.84 6.36 0.50
C ALA A 180 4.30 6.25 -0.94
N GLY A 181 4.74 7.14 -1.82
CA GLY A 181 4.43 7.10 -3.24
C GLY A 181 4.77 8.41 -3.93
N ALA A 182 4.51 8.44 -5.24
CA ALA A 182 4.68 9.63 -6.05
C ALA A 182 3.59 9.73 -7.11
N ALA A 183 3.32 10.94 -7.59
CA ALA A 183 2.50 11.21 -8.76
C ALA A 183 3.29 12.11 -9.72
N THR A 184 3.33 11.73 -10.99
CA THR A 184 4.04 12.49 -12.03
C THR A 184 3.03 13.00 -13.05
N GLN A 185 3.07 14.30 -13.33
CA GLN A 185 2.31 14.94 -14.39
C GLN A 185 3.27 15.41 -15.48
N LEU A 186 2.89 15.22 -16.73
CA LEU A 186 3.66 15.60 -17.90
C LEU A 186 2.78 16.44 -18.82
N HIS A 187 3.27 17.60 -19.23
CA HIS A 187 2.56 18.52 -20.10
C HIS A 187 3.50 19.08 -21.15
N ASP A 188 3.08 19.05 -22.41
CA ASP A 188 3.72 19.83 -23.47
C ASP A 188 2.99 21.18 -23.57
N ILE A 189 3.77 22.26 -23.53
CA ILE A 189 3.27 23.64 -23.53
C ILE A 189 4.00 24.47 -24.58
N ASP A 190 3.36 25.52 -25.06
CA ASP A 190 4.04 26.53 -25.85
C ASP A 190 5.21 27.11 -25.05
N ALA A 191 6.35 27.30 -25.72
CA ALA A 191 7.54 27.79 -25.05
C ALA A 191 7.29 29.14 -24.35
N HIS A 192 7.76 29.27 -23.11
CA HIS A 192 7.61 30.46 -22.26
C HIS A 192 6.17 30.80 -21.84
N ALA A 193 5.19 29.93 -22.10
CA ALA A 193 3.79 30.18 -21.74
C ALA A 193 3.56 30.34 -20.23
N LEU A 194 4.45 29.78 -19.40
CA LEU A 194 4.37 29.78 -17.94
C LEU A 194 5.50 30.56 -17.24
N ASP A 195 6.23 31.40 -17.99
CA ASP A 195 7.29 32.24 -17.43
C ASP A 195 6.74 33.42 -16.59
N GLY A 196 5.45 33.70 -16.71
CA GLY A 196 4.73 34.74 -15.97
C GLY A 196 3.80 34.17 -14.89
N HIS A 197 2.50 34.27 -15.13
CA HIS A 197 1.46 33.82 -14.19
C HIS A 197 0.91 32.46 -14.58
N TRP A 198 0.91 31.51 -13.65
CA TRP A 198 0.34 30.18 -13.86
C TRP A 198 -1.19 30.17 -13.80
N GLY A 199 -1.79 31.05 -12.99
CA GLY A 199 -3.23 31.27 -12.94
C GLY A 199 -4.06 29.97 -12.89
N GLU A 200 -4.89 29.74 -13.91
CA GLU A 200 -5.77 28.57 -14.02
C GLU A 200 -5.00 27.25 -14.19
N VAL A 201 -3.84 27.26 -14.86
CA VAL A 201 -3.00 26.07 -15.05
C VAL A 201 -2.56 25.51 -13.69
N ALA A 202 -2.18 26.38 -12.75
CA ALA A 202 -1.87 25.96 -11.38
C ALA A 202 -3.06 25.29 -10.69
N MET A 203 -4.29 25.76 -10.91
CA MET A 203 -5.48 25.16 -10.29
C MET A 203 -5.76 23.75 -10.83
N VAL A 204 -5.71 23.58 -12.16
CA VAL A 204 -5.99 22.29 -12.79
C VAL A 204 -4.92 21.26 -12.43
N ALA A 205 -3.63 21.64 -12.52
CA ALA A 205 -2.53 20.76 -12.15
C ALA A 205 -2.59 20.37 -10.67
N ALA A 206 -2.87 21.32 -9.79
CA ALA A 206 -3.04 21.06 -8.35
C ALA A 206 -4.20 20.10 -8.04
N GLN A 207 -5.33 20.22 -8.76
CA GLN A 207 -6.50 19.38 -8.53
C GLN A 207 -6.24 17.91 -8.88
N GLU A 208 -5.57 17.66 -10.01
CA GLU A 208 -5.16 16.31 -10.41
C GLU A 208 -4.12 15.75 -9.40
N ALA A 209 -3.12 16.55 -9.03
CA ALA A 209 -2.11 16.16 -8.06
C ALA A 209 -2.72 15.81 -6.69
N ALA A 210 -3.67 16.61 -6.21
CA ALA A 210 -4.39 16.35 -4.96
C ALA A 210 -5.13 15.00 -5.02
N GLY A 211 -5.74 14.66 -6.16
CA GLY A 211 -6.34 13.34 -6.38
C GLY A 211 -5.33 12.20 -6.26
N GLY A 212 -4.17 12.33 -6.88
CA GLY A 212 -3.09 11.34 -6.78
C GLY A 212 -2.56 11.16 -5.35
N VAL A 213 -2.29 12.27 -4.64
CA VAL A 213 -1.82 12.25 -3.25
C VAL A 213 -2.84 11.63 -2.31
N ARG A 214 -4.13 11.94 -2.46
CA ARG A 214 -5.22 11.31 -1.69
C ARG A 214 -5.25 9.80 -1.87
N GLN A 215 -5.02 9.30 -3.08
CA GLN A 215 -4.95 7.85 -3.33
C GLN A 215 -3.78 7.21 -2.59
N VAL A 216 -2.59 7.85 -2.60
CA VAL A 216 -1.42 7.36 -1.86
C VAL A 216 -1.74 7.32 -0.36
N VAL A 217 -2.23 8.41 0.22
CA VAL A 217 -2.58 8.49 1.64
C VAL A 217 -3.67 7.48 2.01
N SER A 218 -4.70 7.33 1.17
CA SER A 218 -5.78 6.36 1.38
C SER A 218 -5.26 4.93 1.46
N ARG A 219 -4.35 4.52 0.57
CA ARG A 219 -3.73 3.18 0.59
C ARG A 219 -2.93 2.94 1.87
N TYR A 220 -2.24 3.96 2.37
CA TYR A 220 -1.47 3.89 3.62
C TYR A 220 -2.34 3.98 4.88
N SER A 221 -3.52 4.59 4.80
CA SER A 221 -4.42 4.80 5.94
C SER A 221 -5.18 3.56 6.39
N GLY A 222 -5.21 2.49 5.59
CA GLY A 222 -5.95 1.26 5.89
C GLY A 222 -7.47 1.42 6.00
N ARG A 223 -8.03 2.60 5.65
CA ARG A 223 -9.47 2.91 5.74
C ARG A 223 -10.33 2.00 4.88
N ASN A 224 -9.87 1.73 3.66
CA ASN A 224 -10.59 0.89 2.69
C ASN A 224 -10.28 -0.61 2.85
N ASN A 225 -9.36 -0.98 3.74
CA ASN A 225 -9.00 -2.38 3.94
C ASN A 225 -10.03 -3.05 4.86
N VAL A 226 -10.58 -4.17 4.39
CA VAL A 226 -11.51 -5.00 5.17
C VAL A 226 -10.72 -5.71 6.28
N PRO A 227 -11.03 -5.48 7.56
CA PRO A 227 -10.40 -6.21 8.66
C PRO A 227 -10.66 -7.72 8.51
N LEU A 228 -9.63 -8.54 8.74
CA LEU A 228 -9.87 -9.95 8.95
C LEU A 228 -10.77 -10.11 10.19
N PRO A 229 -11.81 -10.97 10.13
CA PRO A 229 -12.59 -11.35 11.30
C PRO A 229 -11.67 -11.76 12.45
N MET A 230 -12.08 -11.49 13.69
CA MET A 230 -11.33 -12.01 14.83
C MET A 230 -11.23 -13.53 14.72
N PRO A 231 -10.06 -14.14 15.02
CA PRO A 231 -9.95 -15.59 15.03
C PRO A 231 -11.03 -16.11 15.99
N ALA A 232 -11.88 -17.01 15.48
CA ALA A 232 -12.96 -17.59 16.26
C ALA A 232 -12.37 -18.11 17.58
N GLY A 233 -12.77 -17.50 18.69
CA GLY A 233 -12.46 -18.02 20.02
C GLY A 233 -12.91 -19.47 20.05
N GLY A 234 -12.02 -20.36 20.48
CA GLY A 234 -12.22 -21.80 20.41
C GLY A 234 -13.63 -22.19 20.83
N ALA A 235 -14.38 -22.79 19.90
CA ALA A 235 -15.52 -23.60 20.27
C ALA A 235 -14.97 -24.74 21.11
N ALA A 236 -15.00 -24.56 22.43
CA ALA A 236 -14.97 -25.65 23.38
C ALA A 236 -16.22 -26.49 23.12
N ASN A 237 -16.15 -27.41 22.16
CA ASN A 237 -17.06 -28.53 22.10
C ASN A 237 -16.70 -29.44 23.28
N GLY A 238 -17.34 -29.16 24.41
CA GLY A 238 -17.55 -30.12 25.48
C GLY A 238 -18.41 -31.25 24.95
N SER A 239 -17.79 -32.22 24.29
CA SER A 239 -18.36 -33.55 24.09
C SER A 239 -17.85 -34.42 25.23
N GLY A 240 -18.49 -34.27 26.40
CA GLY A 240 -18.39 -35.24 27.47
C GLY A 240 -18.95 -36.57 26.95
N MET A 241 -18.07 -37.52 26.65
CA MET A 241 -18.42 -38.92 26.53
C MET A 241 -18.76 -39.45 27.92
N PRO A 242 -19.96 -40.01 28.17
CA PRO A 242 -20.17 -40.77 29.38
C PRO A 242 -19.40 -42.10 29.26
N VAL A 243 -18.52 -42.35 30.23
CA VAL A 243 -17.96 -43.68 30.51
C VAL A 243 -19.12 -44.61 30.85
N ALA A 244 -19.36 -45.60 29.99
CA ALA A 244 -20.20 -46.74 30.34
C ALA A 244 -19.35 -47.73 31.14
N ASP A 245 -19.69 -47.86 32.42
CA ASP A 245 -19.31 -48.98 33.26
C ASP A 245 -19.75 -50.29 32.61
N LEU A 246 -18.83 -51.26 32.54
CA LEU A 246 -19.18 -52.67 32.45
C LEU A 246 -18.10 -53.49 33.18
N GLN A 247 -18.31 -53.59 34.49
CA GLN A 247 -17.85 -54.72 35.29
C GLN A 247 -18.83 -55.88 35.08
N GLN A 248 -18.36 -56.97 34.48
CA GLN A 248 -18.39 -58.36 34.99
C GLN A 248 -17.99 -59.33 33.89
#